data_AF-A0A3A8IGH2-F1
#
_entry.id   AF-A0A3A8IGH2-F1
#
_cell.length_a   1.000
_cell.length_b   1.000
_cell.length_c   1.000
_cell.angle_alpha   90.00
_cell.angle_beta   90.00
_cell.angle_gamma   90.00
#
_symmetry.space_group_name_H-M   'P 1'
#
loop_
_entity.id
_entity.type
_entity.pdbx_description
1 polymer ?
#
loop_
_entity_poly.entity_id
_entity_poly.type
_entity_poly.pdbx_seq_one_letter_code
_entity_poly.pdbx_strand_id
1 'polypeptide(L)'
;MEPTRMRGPGDAAPPLDCPGGLRQPVAASVSPPRYFVPHAASPVEPVPCDAAEVVHVMDAFRLEPAYLGEAEWFVCTDVVGQLQLIPGSDRARLPASVQAQLAHHEVAAGRPPRRLAATELFFFSTELVEHPADAEGFNDPVYLYGTLTGPWPGDAVTRVPGQLTVSRGDVLAGFAHGAPDAFRYVKDVERRETPSAYHALLPGDRAEQLAQGKGLVLTYPAVPAELQTHNVANGSQVASVLHAVLAQLQEDARTNKGPQAIAALDLPVASRAMAVAELEVKGYEVKGDIAIPRPTKGGLVGKLSGWLQNEEVRVPREAPLSEFLELSRHVLTLLPGWPTETERTLRAHVLAGTLSPGAATPRMPPRAPFQPASIPPRLPTPPTRSSEWMNDFLDAHARKGAAKPRLTRMQPAPAPRPAPAKPSSSPAEWQADFAANPPARPADKQPPKQQKSPAPPGKKPDWMNDFED
;
A
#
# COMPACT_ATOMS: atom_id res chain seq x y z
N MET A 1 79.85 -38.69 -8.41
CA MET A 1 80.15 -37.71 -7.34
C MET A 1 80.33 -36.38 -8.01
N GLU A 2 79.42 -35.43 -7.80
CA GLU A 2 79.74 -34.00 -7.98
C GLU A 2 78.74 -33.17 -7.14
N PRO A 3 79.19 -32.08 -6.50
CA PRO A 3 78.57 -31.54 -5.31
C PRO A 3 77.61 -30.38 -5.60
N THR A 4 76.52 -30.35 -4.84
CA THR A 4 75.57 -29.23 -4.75
C THR A 4 76.25 -28.00 -4.13
N ARG A 5 76.28 -26.88 -4.86
CA ARG A 5 76.60 -25.55 -4.31
C ARG A 5 75.34 -24.69 -4.21
N MET A 6 75.14 -24.13 -3.02
CA MET A 6 74.09 -23.16 -2.70
C MET A 6 74.25 -21.86 -3.49
N ARG A 7 73.12 -21.25 -3.88
CA ARG A 7 73.04 -19.85 -4.33
C ARG A 7 72.10 -19.07 -3.40
N GLY A 8 72.60 -17.94 -2.90
CA GLY A 8 71.90 -16.96 -2.09
C GLY A 8 70.96 -16.06 -2.90
N PRO A 9 70.39 -15.02 -2.26
CA PRO A 9 69.20 -14.33 -2.71
C PRO A 9 69.56 -13.17 -3.66
N GLY A 10 68.81 -13.06 -4.75
CA GLY A 10 68.92 -11.96 -5.69
C GLY A 10 68.63 -12.44 -7.09
N ASP A 11 67.34 -12.43 -7.46
CA ASP A 11 66.93 -12.10 -8.83
C ASP A 11 65.50 -11.58 -8.78
N ALA A 12 65.37 -10.32 -9.17
CA ALA A 12 64.13 -9.61 -9.36
C ALA A 12 63.34 -10.25 -10.49
N ALA A 13 62.05 -10.52 -10.26
CA ALA A 13 61.13 -10.92 -11.31
C ALA A 13 60.87 -9.74 -12.28
N PRO A 14 60.78 -9.99 -13.60
CA PRO A 14 60.50 -8.96 -14.59
C PRO A 14 59.05 -8.45 -14.48
N PRO A 15 58.77 -7.22 -14.95
CA PRO A 15 57.48 -6.58 -14.78
C PRO A 15 56.44 -7.24 -15.69
N LEU A 16 55.32 -7.67 -15.10
CA LEU A 16 54.14 -8.06 -15.87
C LEU A 16 53.28 -6.82 -16.10
N ASP A 17 53.18 -6.47 -17.37
CA ASP A 17 52.35 -5.42 -17.93
C ASP A 17 50.92 -5.46 -17.39
N CYS A 18 50.45 -4.30 -16.91
CA CYS A 18 49.04 -4.03 -16.68
C CYS A 18 48.37 -3.69 -18.02
N PRO A 19 47.34 -4.42 -18.47
CA PRO A 19 46.29 -3.81 -19.28
C PRO A 19 45.24 -3.26 -18.32
N GLY A 20 45.18 -1.93 -18.28
CA GLY A 20 44.11 -1.18 -17.65
C GLY A 20 42.76 -1.60 -18.23
N GLY A 21 42.00 -2.32 -17.43
CA GLY A 21 40.59 -2.57 -17.61
C GLY A 21 40.01 -2.62 -16.22
N LEU A 22 39.56 -1.47 -15.72
CA LEU A 22 38.72 -1.38 -14.54
C LEU A 22 37.54 -2.33 -14.75
N ARG A 23 37.62 -3.55 -14.18
CA ARG A 23 36.44 -4.34 -13.93
C ARG A 23 35.59 -3.46 -13.02
N GLN A 24 34.52 -2.91 -13.58
CA GLN A 24 33.39 -2.45 -12.79
C GLN A 24 33.14 -3.51 -11.71
N PRO A 25 32.95 -3.14 -10.43
CA PRO A 25 32.42 -4.09 -9.48
C PRO A 25 31.11 -4.60 -10.09
N VAL A 26 31.05 -5.88 -10.39
CA VAL A 26 29.79 -6.55 -10.73
C VAL A 26 28.90 -6.29 -9.52
N ALA A 27 27.97 -5.34 -9.65
CA ALA A 27 26.94 -5.13 -8.64
C ALA A 27 26.32 -6.51 -8.42
N ALA A 28 26.47 -7.06 -7.22
CA ALA A 28 25.80 -8.31 -6.88
C ALA A 28 24.31 -8.06 -7.13
N SER A 29 23.78 -8.68 -8.19
CA SER A 29 22.36 -8.65 -8.47
C SER A 29 21.68 -9.31 -7.28
N VAL A 30 21.10 -8.52 -6.40
CA VAL A 30 20.33 -9.09 -5.31
C VAL A 30 19.03 -9.63 -5.93
N SER A 31 18.85 -10.94 -5.83
CA SER A 31 17.61 -11.58 -6.26
C SER A 31 16.48 -11.24 -5.28
N PRO A 32 15.27 -10.92 -5.76
CA PRO A 32 14.11 -10.79 -4.90
C PRO A 32 13.77 -12.13 -4.22
N PRO A 33 12.95 -12.12 -3.16
CA PRO A 33 12.53 -13.34 -2.48
C PRO A 33 11.73 -14.23 -3.43
N ARG A 34 11.81 -15.55 -3.26
CA ARG A 34 11.30 -16.55 -4.22
C ARG A 34 9.83 -16.36 -4.62
N TYR A 35 8.97 -15.98 -3.68
CA TYR A 35 7.53 -15.82 -3.91
C TYR A 35 7.15 -14.46 -4.47
N PHE A 36 8.14 -13.60 -4.74
CA PHE A 36 7.95 -12.34 -5.43
C PHE A 36 8.30 -12.48 -6.92
N VAL A 37 7.38 -12.03 -7.76
CA VAL A 37 7.56 -11.95 -9.21
C VAL A 37 7.63 -10.48 -9.61
N PRO A 38 8.80 -9.97 -10.03
CA PRO A 38 8.92 -8.62 -10.58
C PRO A 38 8.04 -8.41 -11.80
N HIS A 39 7.46 -7.23 -11.92
CA HIS A 39 6.75 -6.85 -13.14
C HIS A 39 7.75 -6.64 -14.29
N ALA A 40 7.57 -7.36 -15.39
CA ALA A 40 8.56 -7.46 -16.46
C ALA A 40 8.90 -6.13 -17.16
N ALA A 41 7.99 -5.16 -17.14
CA ALA A 41 8.18 -3.86 -17.81
C ALA A 41 8.56 -2.72 -16.84
N SER A 42 8.59 -2.96 -15.53
CA SER A 42 8.86 -1.92 -14.55
C SER A 42 10.36 -1.83 -14.27
N PRO A 43 10.97 -0.63 -14.38
CA PRO A 43 12.38 -0.48 -14.05
C PRO A 43 12.62 -0.68 -12.55
N VAL A 44 13.79 -1.23 -12.22
CA VAL A 44 14.29 -1.28 -10.84
C VAL A 44 14.80 0.11 -10.48
N GLU A 45 14.30 0.67 -9.38
CA GLU A 45 14.68 2.02 -8.94
C GLU A 45 15.56 1.94 -7.69
N PRO A 46 16.73 2.62 -7.64
CA PRO A 46 17.50 2.73 -6.41
C PRO A 46 16.73 3.58 -5.39
N VAL A 47 16.76 3.19 -4.12
CA VAL A 47 16.10 3.95 -3.04
C VAL A 47 17.14 4.78 -2.28
N PRO A 48 17.20 6.11 -2.50
CA PRO A 48 18.01 6.97 -1.65
C PRO A 48 17.37 7.03 -0.26
N CYS A 49 18.15 6.70 0.78
CA CYS A 49 17.72 6.89 2.16
C CYS A 49 17.94 8.36 2.56
N ASP A 50 16.85 9.12 2.69
CA ASP A 50 16.89 10.48 3.25
C ASP A 50 15.86 10.64 4.37
N ALA A 51 16.37 10.66 5.61
CA ALA A 51 15.58 10.88 6.80
C ALA A 51 14.82 12.23 6.79
N ALA A 52 15.26 13.23 6.00
CA ALA A 52 14.60 14.53 5.94
C ALA A 52 13.35 14.55 5.04
N GLU A 53 13.19 13.58 4.13
CA GLU A 53 12.09 13.54 3.15
C GLU A 53 10.87 12.74 3.61
N VAL A 54 10.96 12.06 4.75
CA VAL A 54 9.87 11.25 5.28
C VAL A 54 8.80 12.09 5.97
N VAL A 55 7.53 11.67 5.88
CA VAL A 55 6.36 12.42 6.36
C VAL A 55 5.65 11.70 7.50
N HIS A 56 5.57 10.36 7.43
CA HIS A 56 4.90 9.54 8.45
C HIS A 56 5.70 8.31 8.81
N VAL A 57 5.58 7.84 10.05
CA VAL A 57 6.11 6.55 10.50
C VAL A 57 5.00 5.51 10.48
N MET A 58 5.25 4.36 9.87
CA MET A 58 4.33 3.22 9.83
C MET A 58 4.64 2.14 10.86
N ASP A 59 5.91 2.02 11.26
CA ASP A 59 6.38 0.92 12.09
C ASP A 59 7.72 1.25 12.77
N ALA A 60 7.97 0.62 13.91
CA ALA A 60 9.22 0.66 14.63
C ALA A 60 9.57 -0.74 15.15
N PHE A 61 10.78 -1.21 14.86
CA PHE A 61 11.26 -2.51 15.31
C PHE A 61 12.77 -2.48 15.51
N ARG A 62 13.31 -3.50 16.16
CA ARG A 62 14.75 -3.73 16.26
C ARG A 62 15.14 -4.90 15.37
N LEU A 63 16.14 -4.69 14.53
CA LEU A 63 16.72 -5.77 13.76
C LEU A 63 17.81 -6.43 14.61
N GLU A 64 17.70 -7.74 14.80
CA GLU A 64 18.73 -8.53 15.45
C GLU A 64 19.53 -9.29 14.38
N PRO A 65 20.79 -8.91 14.17
CA PRO A 65 21.81 -9.85 13.76
C PRO A 65 22.75 -10.09 14.96
N ALA A 66 23.30 -11.29 15.07
CA ALA A 66 24.23 -11.66 16.14
C ALA A 66 25.52 -10.78 16.21
N TYR A 67 25.76 -9.89 15.23
CA TYR A 67 27.01 -9.13 15.07
C TYR A 67 26.90 -7.61 14.85
N LEU A 68 25.73 -7.03 14.54
CA LEU A 68 25.57 -5.55 14.40
C LEU A 68 25.09 -4.85 15.68
N GLY A 69 24.81 -5.61 16.74
CA GLY A 69 24.10 -5.08 17.91
C GLY A 69 22.64 -4.78 17.59
N GLU A 70 21.82 -4.57 18.62
CA GLU A 70 20.41 -4.22 18.45
C GLU A 70 20.29 -2.82 17.83
N ALA A 71 20.04 -2.72 16.53
CA ALA A 71 19.73 -1.46 15.84
C ALA A 71 18.22 -1.30 15.72
N GLU A 72 17.69 -0.19 16.24
CA GLU A 72 16.32 0.22 15.99
C GLU A 72 16.18 0.73 14.55
N TRP A 73 15.04 0.46 13.93
CA TRP A 73 14.69 0.87 12.57
C TRP A 73 13.26 1.39 12.54
N PHE A 74 13.05 2.42 11.72
CA PHE A 74 11.75 3.01 11.46
C PHE A 74 11.35 2.79 10.01
N VAL A 75 10.16 2.25 9.80
CA VAL A 75 9.54 2.22 8.47
C VAL A 75 8.71 3.48 8.32
N CYS A 76 9.00 4.26 7.29
CA CYS A 76 8.38 5.54 7.04
C CYS A 76 7.80 5.61 5.63
N THR A 77 6.95 6.60 5.38
CA THR A 77 6.53 7.00 4.04
C THR A 77 7.06 8.38 3.69
N ASP A 78 7.40 8.59 2.44
CA ASP A 78 7.65 9.93 1.88
C ASP A 78 6.34 10.63 1.46
N VAL A 79 6.46 11.82 0.87
CA VAL A 79 5.34 12.65 0.39
C VAL A 79 4.49 11.99 -0.71
N VAL A 80 5.02 10.99 -1.41
CA VAL A 80 4.31 10.24 -2.45
C VAL A 80 3.82 8.87 -1.95
N GLY A 81 3.91 8.62 -0.64
CA GLY A 81 3.44 7.40 0.01
C GLY A 81 4.35 6.20 -0.21
N GLN A 82 5.58 6.39 -0.66
CA GLN A 82 6.54 5.30 -0.88
C GLN A 82 7.28 4.96 0.41
N LEU A 83 7.57 3.67 0.59
CA LEU A 83 8.27 3.18 1.78
C LEU A 83 9.74 3.61 1.78
N GLN A 84 10.18 4.07 2.93
CA GLN A 84 11.55 4.46 3.28
C GLN A 84 11.93 3.77 4.59
N LEU A 85 13.16 3.29 4.70
CA LEU A 85 13.66 2.69 5.93
C LEU A 85 14.75 3.59 6.52
N ILE A 86 14.51 4.07 7.75
CA ILE A 86 15.42 4.99 8.44
C ILE A 86 16.04 4.28 9.66
N PRO A 87 17.37 4.24 9.78
CA PRO A 87 18.01 3.70 10.97
C PRO A 87 17.77 4.59 12.18
N GLY A 88 17.65 3.99 13.37
CA GLY A 88 17.45 4.69 14.63
C GLY A 88 18.52 5.74 14.95
N SER A 89 19.75 5.54 14.43
CA SER A 89 20.83 6.52 14.53
C SER A 89 20.51 7.87 13.86
N ASP A 90 19.64 7.86 12.85
CA ASP A 90 19.21 9.05 12.12
C ASP A 90 17.93 9.68 12.69
N ARG A 91 17.42 9.22 13.84
CA ARG A 91 16.22 9.75 14.48
C ARG A 91 16.23 11.28 14.64
N ALA A 92 17.38 11.86 14.97
CA ALA A 92 17.53 13.31 15.15
C ALA A 92 17.40 14.10 13.84
N ARG A 93 17.55 13.45 12.68
CA ARG A 93 17.41 14.04 11.34
C ARG A 93 15.98 13.97 10.80
N LEU A 94 15.11 13.19 11.44
CA LEU A 94 13.70 13.10 11.07
C LEU A 94 13.00 14.45 11.27
N PRO A 95 11.99 14.79 10.45
CA PRO A 95 11.17 15.98 10.70
C PRO A 95 10.51 15.97 12.08
N ALA A 96 10.28 17.14 12.66
CA ALA A 96 9.72 17.28 14.00
C ALA A 96 8.34 16.60 14.16
N SER A 97 7.51 16.63 13.10
CA SER A 97 6.23 15.92 13.06
C SER A 97 6.39 14.39 13.18
N VAL A 98 7.40 13.83 12.52
CA VAL A 98 7.73 12.40 12.54
C VAL A 98 8.30 12.00 13.90
N GLN A 99 9.16 12.83 14.48
CA GLN A 99 9.66 12.62 15.85
C GLN A 99 8.52 12.64 16.88
N ALA A 100 7.53 13.52 16.71
CA ALA A 100 6.35 13.58 17.57
C ALA A 100 5.46 12.32 17.44
N GLN A 101 5.31 11.78 16.22
CA GLN A 101 4.61 10.50 16.00
C GLN A 101 5.32 9.36 16.74
N LEU A 102 6.65 9.26 16.64
CA LEU A 102 7.45 8.25 17.37
C LEU A 102 7.27 8.37 18.87
N ALA A 103 7.43 9.58 19.42
CA ALA A 103 7.30 9.82 20.87
C ALA A 103 5.90 9.45 21.37
N HIS A 104 4.85 9.77 20.61
CA HIS A 104 3.49 9.36 20.96
C HIS A 104 3.34 7.83 20.94
N HIS A 105 3.82 7.16 19.90
CA HIS A 105 3.73 5.70 19.79
C HIS A 105 4.43 5.00 20.95
N GLU A 106 5.62 5.44 21.36
CA GLU A 106 6.37 4.87 22.48
C GLU A 106 5.58 4.93 23.79
N VAL A 107 4.96 6.08 24.07
CA VAL A 107 4.10 6.26 25.25
C VAL A 107 2.83 5.41 25.14
N ALA A 108 2.20 5.41 23.96
CA ALA A 108 0.91 4.73 23.74
C ALA A 108 1.05 3.20 23.66
N ALA A 109 2.17 2.68 23.18
CA ALA A 109 2.44 1.25 23.09
C ALA A 109 2.80 0.66 24.47
N GLY A 110 3.46 1.45 25.33
CA GLY A 110 3.82 1.05 26.69
C GLY A 110 4.79 -0.13 26.75
N ARG A 111 5.49 -0.42 25.64
CA ARG A 111 6.42 -1.55 25.51
C ARG A 111 7.52 -1.22 24.49
N PRO A 112 8.71 -1.82 24.64
CA PRO A 112 9.78 -1.64 23.65
C PRO A 112 9.37 -2.20 22.27
N PRO A 113 9.95 -1.68 21.17
CA PRO A 113 9.74 -2.23 19.83
C PRO A 113 10.04 -3.73 19.77
N ARG A 114 9.28 -4.47 18.97
CA ARG A 114 9.51 -5.89 18.73
C ARG A 114 10.90 -6.11 18.10
N ARG A 115 11.46 -7.29 18.31
CA ARG A 115 12.73 -7.69 17.70
C ARG A 115 12.45 -8.65 16.55
N LEU A 116 13.14 -8.46 15.43
CA LEU A 116 13.09 -9.33 14.27
C LEU A 116 14.45 -9.99 14.08
N ALA A 117 14.50 -11.31 14.23
CA ALA A 117 15.70 -12.10 13.99
C ALA A 117 15.81 -12.38 12.48
N ALA A 118 16.36 -11.46 11.71
CA ALA A 118 16.44 -11.58 10.26
C ALA A 118 17.84 -11.22 9.75
N THR A 119 18.32 -11.99 8.77
CA THR A 119 19.53 -11.71 8.02
C THR A 119 19.23 -10.70 6.90
N GLU A 120 18.04 -10.79 6.31
CA GLU A 120 17.53 -9.84 5.34
C GLU A 120 16.01 -9.63 5.52
N LEU A 121 15.55 -8.41 5.22
CA LEU A 121 14.17 -7.99 5.24
C LEU A 121 13.80 -7.36 3.92
N PHE A 122 12.59 -7.64 3.47
CA PHE A 122 11.94 -6.92 2.38
C PHE A 122 10.70 -6.21 2.92
N PHE A 123 10.39 -5.05 2.35
CA PHE A 123 9.22 -4.26 2.67
C PHE A 123 8.30 -4.22 1.45
N PHE A 124 7.02 -4.49 1.63
CA PHE A 124 6.07 -4.57 0.54
C PHE A 124 4.90 -3.61 0.79
N SER A 125 4.73 -2.63 -0.10
CA SER A 125 3.56 -1.75 -0.11
C SER A 125 2.47 -2.38 -0.97
N THR A 126 1.40 -2.89 -0.35
CA THR A 126 0.32 -3.60 -1.07
C THR A 126 -0.74 -2.63 -1.56
N GLU A 127 -0.97 -2.60 -2.85
CA GLU A 127 -1.95 -1.74 -3.52
C GLU A 127 -3.23 -2.50 -3.89
N LEU A 128 -3.11 -3.80 -4.17
CA LEU A 128 -4.20 -4.65 -4.65
C LEU A 128 -4.04 -6.09 -4.15
N VAL A 129 -5.16 -6.71 -3.79
CA VAL A 129 -5.24 -8.13 -3.43
C VAL A 129 -6.13 -8.85 -4.46
N GLU A 130 -5.63 -9.93 -5.02
CA GLU A 130 -6.37 -10.78 -5.95
C GLU A 130 -6.56 -12.19 -5.38
N HIS A 131 -7.80 -12.68 -5.48
CA HIS A 131 -8.10 -14.09 -5.34
C HIS A 131 -8.29 -14.70 -6.74
N PRO A 132 -7.46 -15.70 -7.13
CA PRO A 132 -7.59 -16.37 -8.41
C PRO A 132 -8.95 -17.08 -8.52
N ALA A 133 -9.54 -17.07 -9.71
CA ALA A 133 -10.87 -17.62 -9.95
C ALA A 133 -10.94 -19.16 -9.89
N ASP A 134 -9.83 -19.84 -10.21
CA ASP A 134 -9.76 -21.31 -10.28
C ASP A 134 -9.14 -21.94 -9.01
N ALA A 135 -9.13 -21.22 -7.90
CA ALA A 135 -8.63 -21.71 -6.63
C ALA A 135 -9.67 -22.60 -5.92
N GLU A 136 -9.48 -23.91 -5.95
CA GLU A 136 -10.38 -24.91 -5.34
C GLU A 136 -10.04 -25.22 -3.86
N GLY A 137 -8.82 -24.93 -3.41
CA GLY A 137 -8.34 -25.26 -2.08
C GLY A 137 -8.60 -24.20 -1.01
N PHE A 138 -8.64 -24.66 0.24
CA PHE A 138 -8.93 -23.84 1.42
C PHE A 138 -7.84 -22.83 1.77
N ASN A 139 -6.58 -23.19 1.60
CA ASN A 139 -5.45 -22.30 1.88
C ASN A 139 -4.74 -21.91 0.59
N ASP A 140 -5.54 -21.65 -0.45
CA ASP A 140 -5.04 -21.35 -1.78
C ASP A 140 -4.29 -20.02 -1.85
N PRO A 141 -3.49 -19.82 -2.92
CA PRO A 141 -2.75 -18.60 -3.09
C PRO A 141 -3.64 -17.37 -3.19
N VAL A 142 -3.12 -16.29 -2.62
CA VAL A 142 -3.57 -14.91 -2.76
C VAL A 142 -2.41 -14.14 -3.36
N TYR A 143 -2.71 -13.32 -4.36
CA TYR A 143 -1.72 -12.46 -5.00
C TYR A 143 -1.82 -11.05 -4.46
N LEU A 144 -0.73 -10.56 -3.87
CA LEU A 144 -0.59 -9.19 -3.39
C LEU A 144 0.22 -8.42 -4.42
N TYR A 145 -0.39 -7.42 -5.03
CA TYR A 145 0.25 -6.54 -6.01
C TYR A 145 0.65 -5.23 -5.37
N GLY A 146 1.81 -4.74 -5.77
CA GLY A 146 2.36 -3.51 -5.22
C GLY A 146 3.85 -3.43 -5.44
N THR A 147 4.55 -2.85 -4.46
CA THR A 147 5.96 -2.49 -4.63
C THR A 147 6.82 -3.07 -3.53
N LEU A 148 7.81 -3.88 -3.91
CA LEU A 148 8.82 -4.44 -3.02
C LEU A 148 10.01 -3.49 -2.89
N THR A 149 10.50 -3.28 -1.67
CA THR A 149 11.70 -2.51 -1.36
C THR A 149 12.66 -3.36 -0.53
N GLY A 150 13.91 -3.49 -0.97
CA GLY A 150 14.93 -4.27 -0.27
C GLY A 150 16.04 -4.79 -1.19
N PRO A 151 16.88 -5.72 -0.68
CA PRO A 151 16.88 -6.24 0.69
C PRO A 151 17.47 -5.23 1.68
N TRP A 152 17.13 -5.36 2.96
CA TRP A 152 17.72 -4.63 4.07
C TRP A 152 18.25 -5.58 5.14
N PRO A 153 19.33 -5.24 5.86
CA PRO A 153 20.20 -4.09 5.66
C PRO A 153 21.11 -4.29 4.44
N GLY A 154 21.39 -3.22 3.69
CA GLY A 154 22.30 -3.29 2.53
C GLY A 154 22.51 -1.93 1.88
N ASP A 155 23.62 -1.78 1.14
CA ASP A 155 24.02 -0.51 0.50
C ASP A 155 23.39 -0.32 -0.90
N ALA A 156 22.73 -1.35 -1.42
CA ALA A 156 22.13 -1.39 -2.75
C ALA A 156 20.64 -1.72 -2.67
N VAL A 157 19.88 -0.88 -1.95
CA VAL A 157 18.43 -1.04 -1.79
C VAL A 157 17.74 -0.63 -3.08
N THR A 158 16.87 -1.51 -3.55
CA THR A 158 16.08 -1.28 -4.76
C THR A 158 14.60 -1.36 -4.48
N ARG A 159 13.83 -0.70 -5.34
CA ARG A 159 12.38 -0.70 -5.38
C ARG A 159 11.93 -1.33 -6.70
N VAL A 160 11.05 -2.31 -6.59
CA VAL A 160 10.59 -3.13 -7.73
C VAL A 160 9.09 -3.37 -7.62
N PRO A 161 8.28 -2.87 -8.57
CA PRO A 161 6.88 -3.25 -8.68
C PRO A 161 6.72 -4.74 -9.05
N GLY A 162 5.70 -5.39 -8.52
CA GLY A 162 5.43 -6.79 -8.83
C GLY A 162 4.34 -7.42 -7.97
N GLN A 163 4.44 -8.74 -7.86
CA GLN A 163 3.44 -9.60 -7.22
C GLN A 163 4.10 -10.47 -6.17
N LEU A 164 3.62 -10.40 -4.93
CA LEU A 164 3.95 -11.34 -3.87
C LEU A 164 2.84 -12.40 -3.77
N THR A 165 3.21 -13.68 -3.82
CA THR A 165 2.26 -14.80 -3.69
C THR A 165 2.36 -15.40 -2.30
N VAL A 166 1.25 -15.45 -1.57
CA VAL A 166 1.14 -16.02 -0.21
C VAL A 166 -0.16 -16.83 -0.09
N SER A 167 -0.36 -17.60 0.97
CA SER A 167 -1.65 -18.26 1.21
C SER A 167 -2.64 -17.36 1.93
N ARG A 168 -3.95 -17.67 1.84
CA ARG A 168 -5.01 -16.99 2.61
C ARG A 168 -4.72 -16.98 4.12
N GLY A 169 -4.29 -18.13 4.65
CA GLY A 169 -3.89 -18.30 6.04
C GLY A 169 -2.73 -17.39 6.43
N ASP A 170 -1.72 -17.24 5.56
CA ASP A 170 -0.59 -16.34 5.82
C ASP A 170 -1.05 -14.87 5.95
N VAL A 171 -2.01 -14.43 5.13
CA VAL A 171 -2.57 -13.06 5.22
C VAL A 171 -3.32 -12.87 6.53
N LEU A 172 -4.21 -13.80 6.89
CA LEU A 172 -4.96 -13.73 8.15
C LEU A 172 -4.02 -13.73 9.36
N ALA A 173 -3.05 -14.63 9.37
CA ALA A 173 -2.10 -14.78 10.48
C ALA A 173 -1.14 -13.59 10.55
N GLY A 174 -0.66 -13.11 9.41
CA GLY A 174 0.22 -11.94 9.32
C GLY A 174 -0.38 -10.72 10.01
N PHE A 175 -1.64 -10.38 9.70
CA PHE A 175 -2.31 -9.26 10.38
C PHE A 175 -2.73 -9.59 11.82
N ALA A 176 -3.22 -10.82 12.10
CA ALA A 176 -3.63 -11.20 13.45
C ALA A 176 -2.46 -11.16 14.46
N HIS A 177 -1.26 -11.57 14.03
CA HIS A 177 -0.03 -11.53 14.81
C HIS A 177 0.64 -10.15 14.82
N GLY A 178 0.54 -9.38 13.73
CA GLY A 178 1.10 -8.03 13.65
C GLY A 178 0.25 -6.95 14.36
N ALA A 179 -1.04 -7.18 14.56
CA ALA A 179 -1.96 -6.20 15.14
C ALA A 179 -1.55 -5.64 16.52
N PRO A 180 -1.02 -6.43 17.47
CA PRO A 180 -0.48 -5.88 18.71
C PRO A 180 0.61 -4.83 18.44
N ASP A 181 1.46 -5.07 17.46
CA ASP A 181 2.64 -4.26 17.09
C ASP A 181 2.30 -3.10 16.14
N ALA A 182 1.01 -2.84 15.89
CA ALA A 182 0.58 -1.71 15.06
C ALA A 182 1.07 -0.38 15.63
N PHE A 183 1.57 0.49 14.75
CA PHE A 183 2.02 1.81 15.11
C PHE A 183 0.82 2.69 15.47
N ARG A 184 0.89 3.36 16.63
CA ARG A 184 -0.25 4.11 17.20
C ARG A 184 -0.02 5.59 17.01
N TYR A 185 -0.97 6.27 16.38
CA TYR A 185 -0.95 7.71 16.23
C TYR A 185 -1.80 8.39 17.30
N VAL A 186 -1.60 9.71 17.44
CA VAL A 186 -2.42 10.55 18.31
C VAL A 186 -3.89 10.40 17.92
N LYS A 187 -4.72 10.11 18.93
CA LYS A 187 -6.16 10.04 18.76
C LYS A 187 -6.75 11.44 18.59
N ASP A 188 -7.45 11.65 17.47
CA ASP A 188 -8.27 12.82 17.25
C ASP A 188 -9.58 12.73 18.05
N VAL A 189 -10.09 13.86 18.52
CA VAL A 189 -11.31 13.97 19.34
C VAL A 189 -12.53 13.43 18.57
N GLU A 190 -12.55 13.57 17.26
CA GLU A 190 -13.64 13.13 16.39
C GLU A 190 -13.61 11.62 16.09
N ARG A 191 -12.49 10.93 16.34
CA ARG A 191 -12.33 9.51 16.00
C ARG A 191 -12.71 8.61 17.17
N ARG A 192 -13.59 7.64 16.90
CA ARG A 192 -13.99 6.64 17.90
C ARG A 192 -12.82 5.75 18.32
N GLU A 193 -12.04 5.27 17.35
CA GLU A 193 -10.88 4.39 17.54
C GLU A 193 -9.55 5.14 17.37
N THR A 194 -8.51 4.65 18.03
CA THR A 194 -7.16 5.21 17.90
C THR A 194 -6.61 4.87 16.51
N PRO A 195 -6.27 5.89 15.69
CA PRO A 195 -5.67 5.66 14.38
C PRO A 195 -4.37 4.86 14.54
N SER A 196 -4.24 3.78 13.77
CA SER A 196 -3.06 2.92 13.81
C SER A 196 -2.65 2.46 12.40
N ALA A 197 -1.35 2.28 12.18
CA ALA A 197 -0.81 1.63 10.99
C ALA A 197 -0.47 0.18 11.32
N TYR A 198 -1.14 -0.72 10.62
CA TYR A 198 -0.99 -2.16 10.74
C TYR A 198 -0.09 -2.69 9.63
N HIS A 199 0.57 -3.81 9.93
CA HIS A 199 1.43 -4.52 9.01
C HIS A 199 1.21 -6.03 9.15
N ALA A 200 1.66 -6.77 8.15
CA ALA A 200 1.68 -8.23 8.17
C ALA A 200 3.09 -8.71 7.85
N LEU A 201 3.66 -9.56 8.70
CA LEU A 201 4.88 -10.29 8.36
C LEU A 201 4.48 -11.55 7.58
N LEU A 202 4.88 -11.61 6.31
CA LEU A 202 4.50 -12.63 5.34
C LEU A 202 5.74 -13.41 4.85
N PRO A 203 5.56 -14.68 4.42
CA PRO A 203 6.64 -15.47 3.87
C PRO A 203 6.94 -15.03 2.43
N GLY A 204 8.19 -14.65 2.16
CA GLY A 204 8.70 -14.43 0.79
C GLY A 204 9.44 -15.63 0.22
N ASP A 205 9.72 -16.65 1.04
CA ASP A 205 10.46 -17.84 0.63
C ASP A 205 9.99 -19.10 1.39
N ARG A 206 10.62 -20.24 1.10
CA ARG A 206 10.36 -21.54 1.73
C ARG A 206 10.86 -21.56 3.18
N ALA A 207 10.33 -22.51 3.95
CA ALA A 207 10.67 -22.68 5.37
C ALA A 207 12.18 -22.81 5.61
N GLU A 208 12.95 -23.44 4.72
CA GLU A 208 14.39 -23.63 4.90
C GLU A 208 15.19 -22.32 4.77
N GLN A 209 14.72 -21.38 3.93
CA GLN A 209 15.32 -20.05 3.82
C GLN A 209 14.85 -19.15 4.95
N LEU A 210 13.56 -19.20 5.28
CA LEU A 210 13.00 -18.47 6.41
C LEU A 210 13.75 -18.81 7.70
N ALA A 211 14.04 -20.08 7.97
CA ALA A 211 14.79 -20.53 9.16
C ALA A 211 16.19 -19.89 9.28
N GLN A 212 16.77 -19.41 8.17
CA GLN A 212 18.05 -18.69 8.14
C GLN A 212 17.89 -17.17 8.30
N GLY A 213 16.68 -16.70 8.60
CA GLY A 213 16.32 -15.29 8.64
C GLY A 213 16.30 -14.64 7.24
N LYS A 214 16.05 -15.41 6.17
CA LYS A 214 15.99 -14.91 4.79
C LYS A 214 14.59 -14.93 4.23
N GLY A 215 14.28 -14.01 3.31
CA GLY A 215 12.96 -13.97 2.65
C GLY A 215 11.79 -13.54 3.55
N LEU A 216 12.06 -12.81 4.65
CA LEU A 216 11.01 -12.22 5.49
C LEU A 216 10.48 -10.95 4.81
N VAL A 217 9.15 -10.83 4.68
CA VAL A 217 8.52 -9.67 4.02
C VAL A 217 7.55 -8.96 4.96
N LEU A 218 7.88 -7.74 5.38
CA LEU A 218 6.97 -6.86 6.11
C LEU A 218 6.07 -6.14 5.10
N THR A 219 4.77 -6.38 5.21
CA THR A 219 3.78 -5.91 4.25
C THR A 219 2.87 -4.86 4.86
N TYR A 220 2.65 -3.77 4.13
CA TYR A 220 1.87 -2.60 4.54
C TYR A 220 0.80 -2.31 3.48
N PRO A 221 -0.50 -2.42 3.80
CA PRO A 221 -1.55 -1.92 2.91
C PRO A 221 -1.34 -0.43 2.62
N ALA A 222 -1.26 -0.09 1.34
CA ALA A 222 -1.01 1.26 0.85
C ALA A 222 -2.20 2.17 1.16
N VAL A 223 -1.92 3.34 1.73
CA VAL A 223 -2.92 4.39 1.95
C VAL A 223 -2.82 5.39 0.80
N PRO A 224 -3.93 5.75 0.11
CA PRO A 224 -3.92 6.80 -0.91
C PRO A 224 -3.34 8.11 -0.37
N ALA A 225 -2.49 8.79 -1.14
CA ALA A 225 -1.80 10.02 -0.71
C ALA A 225 -2.78 11.11 -0.24
N GLU A 226 -3.98 11.14 -0.82
CA GLU A 226 -5.05 12.09 -0.49
C GLU A 226 -5.63 11.87 0.92
N LEU A 227 -5.43 10.68 1.49
CA LEU A 227 -5.88 10.33 2.84
C LEU A 227 -4.77 10.47 3.89
N GLN A 228 -3.54 10.80 3.48
CA GLN A 228 -2.35 10.90 4.35
C GLN A 228 -2.18 12.29 4.98
N THR A 229 -3.27 12.95 5.41
CA THR A 229 -3.19 14.35 5.85
C THR A 229 -2.44 14.52 7.18
N HIS A 230 -2.64 13.60 8.13
CA HIS A 230 -2.07 13.69 9.49
C HIS A 230 -1.33 12.43 9.94
N ASN A 231 -1.66 11.29 9.34
CA ASN A 231 -1.08 9.98 9.60
C ASN A 231 -1.33 9.06 8.39
N VAL A 232 -0.72 7.89 8.41
CA VAL A 232 -0.96 6.82 7.43
C VAL A 232 -1.66 5.63 8.08
N ALA A 233 -2.68 5.90 8.91
CA ALA A 233 -3.50 4.83 9.49
C ALA A 233 -4.24 4.08 8.38
N ASN A 234 -4.12 2.76 8.37
CA ASN A 234 -4.58 1.89 7.27
C ASN A 234 -5.64 0.86 7.73
N GLY A 235 -6.33 1.13 8.84
CA GLY A 235 -7.26 0.18 9.45
C GLY A 235 -8.42 -0.23 8.54
N SER A 236 -8.94 0.70 7.72
CA SER A 236 -9.99 0.40 6.75
C SER A 236 -9.49 -0.50 5.62
N GLN A 237 -8.28 -0.24 5.09
CA GLN A 237 -7.64 -1.10 4.08
C GLN A 237 -7.45 -2.52 4.63
N VAL A 238 -6.95 -2.65 5.86
CA VAL A 238 -6.75 -3.97 6.51
C VAL A 238 -8.09 -4.68 6.69
N ALA A 239 -9.14 -3.99 7.15
CA ALA A 239 -10.47 -4.58 7.29
C ALA A 239 -11.01 -5.08 5.93
N SER A 240 -10.81 -4.32 4.85
CA SER A 240 -11.18 -4.74 3.49
C SER A 240 -10.42 -5.98 3.03
N VAL A 241 -9.10 -6.06 3.28
CA VAL A 241 -8.29 -7.24 2.95
C VAL A 241 -8.76 -8.47 3.73
N LEU A 242 -8.91 -8.34 5.06
CA LEU A 242 -9.35 -9.45 5.91
C LEU A 242 -10.76 -9.93 5.52
N HIS A 243 -11.69 -8.99 5.29
CA HIS A 243 -13.03 -9.32 4.79
C HIS A 243 -12.97 -10.09 3.46
N ALA A 244 -12.16 -9.64 2.50
CA ALA A 244 -12.04 -10.31 1.20
C ALA A 244 -11.52 -11.75 1.34
N VAL A 245 -10.48 -11.95 2.16
CA VAL A 245 -9.90 -13.27 2.43
C VAL A 245 -10.91 -14.17 3.15
N LEU A 246 -11.56 -13.68 4.21
CA LEU A 246 -12.56 -14.44 4.98
C LEU A 246 -13.79 -14.79 4.14
N ALA A 247 -14.25 -13.86 3.29
CA ALA A 247 -15.37 -14.10 2.38
C ALA A 247 -15.03 -15.18 1.36
N GLN A 248 -13.80 -15.17 0.82
CA GLN A 248 -13.36 -16.22 -0.10
C GLN A 248 -13.26 -17.58 0.59
N LEU A 249 -12.66 -17.66 1.78
CA LEU A 249 -12.59 -18.89 2.57
C LEU A 249 -13.97 -19.47 2.88
N GLN A 250 -14.92 -18.60 3.21
CA GLN A 250 -16.30 -19.00 3.45
C GLN A 250 -16.96 -19.56 2.19
N GLU A 251 -16.76 -18.93 1.04
CA GLU A 251 -17.31 -19.40 -0.23
C GLU A 251 -16.72 -20.76 -0.63
N ASP A 252 -15.41 -20.92 -0.50
CA ASP A 252 -14.74 -22.20 -0.79
C ASP A 252 -15.22 -23.30 0.17
N ALA A 253 -15.52 -22.96 1.44
CA ALA A 253 -16.07 -23.91 2.40
C ALA A 253 -17.46 -24.41 2.02
N ARG A 254 -18.28 -23.55 1.43
CA ARG A 254 -19.60 -23.93 0.93
C ARG A 254 -19.50 -24.77 -0.34
N THR A 255 -18.65 -24.36 -1.27
CA THR A 255 -18.54 -24.99 -2.60
C THR A 255 -17.79 -26.32 -2.55
N ASN A 256 -16.70 -26.41 -1.78
CA ASN A 256 -15.73 -27.52 -1.84
C ASN A 256 -15.79 -28.44 -0.61
N LYS A 257 -16.93 -28.50 0.09
CA LYS A 257 -17.17 -29.35 1.29
C LYS A 257 -16.13 -29.11 2.40
N GLY A 258 -15.87 -27.84 2.69
CA GLY A 258 -14.93 -27.43 3.73
C GLY A 258 -15.44 -27.59 5.15
N PRO A 259 -14.67 -27.10 6.13
CA PRO A 259 -15.12 -27.05 7.52
C PRO A 259 -16.46 -26.29 7.63
N GLN A 260 -17.50 -26.99 8.11
CA GLN A 260 -18.85 -26.42 8.22
C GLN A 260 -18.87 -25.14 9.09
N ALA A 261 -18.00 -25.07 10.09
CA ALA A 261 -17.84 -23.90 10.94
C ALA A 261 -17.42 -22.65 10.14
N ILE A 262 -16.59 -22.80 9.10
CA ILE A 262 -16.19 -21.70 8.21
C ILE A 262 -17.33 -21.34 7.24
N ALA A 263 -17.99 -22.34 6.66
CA ALA A 263 -19.11 -22.15 5.75
C ALA A 263 -20.30 -21.39 6.39
N ALA A 264 -20.47 -21.56 7.70
CA ALA A 264 -21.55 -20.98 8.49
C ALA A 264 -21.17 -19.68 9.24
N LEU A 265 -19.98 -19.10 9.00
CA LEU A 265 -19.58 -17.85 9.66
C LEU A 265 -20.58 -16.73 9.39
N ASP A 266 -20.96 -15.99 10.43
CA ASP A 266 -21.64 -14.70 10.26
C ASP A 266 -20.58 -13.65 9.94
N LEU A 267 -20.40 -13.36 8.64
CA LEU A 267 -19.34 -12.46 8.16
C LEU A 267 -19.88 -11.03 8.01
N PRO A 268 -19.43 -10.06 8.84
CA PRO A 268 -19.76 -8.65 8.65
C PRO A 268 -19.04 -8.07 7.44
N VAL A 269 -19.47 -6.88 7.00
CA VAL A 269 -18.79 -6.12 5.93
C VAL A 269 -17.83 -5.08 6.49
N ALA A 270 -16.73 -4.83 5.78
CA ALA A 270 -15.75 -3.81 6.18
C ALA A 270 -16.28 -2.37 6.01
N SER A 271 -17.19 -2.15 5.05
CA SER A 271 -17.90 -0.89 4.87
C SER A 271 -19.32 -1.19 4.42
N ARG A 272 -20.30 -0.81 5.25
CA ARG A 272 -21.71 -0.96 4.89
C ARG A 272 -22.09 -0.06 3.72
N ALA A 273 -21.53 1.16 3.67
CA ALA A 273 -21.77 2.08 2.56
C ALA A 273 -21.35 1.46 1.22
N MET A 274 -20.19 0.81 1.15
CA MET A 274 -19.75 0.11 -0.06
C MET A 274 -20.64 -1.10 -0.39
N ALA A 275 -21.05 -1.88 0.61
CA ALA A 275 -21.94 -3.02 0.41
C ALA A 275 -23.31 -2.59 -0.14
N VAL A 276 -23.85 -1.47 0.38
CA VAL A 276 -25.09 -0.86 -0.13
C VAL A 276 -24.89 -0.39 -1.57
N ALA A 277 -23.81 0.35 -1.87
CA ALA A 277 -23.53 0.82 -3.23
C ALA A 277 -23.40 -0.36 -4.22
N GLU A 278 -22.76 -1.47 -3.82
CA GLU A 278 -22.65 -2.66 -4.67
C GLU A 278 -24.03 -3.29 -4.95
N LEU A 279 -24.91 -3.37 -3.93
CA LEU A 279 -26.28 -3.85 -4.10
C LEU A 279 -27.10 -2.92 -4.98
N GLU A 280 -26.94 -1.60 -4.85
CA GLU A 280 -27.61 -0.62 -5.71
C GLU A 280 -27.18 -0.75 -7.17
N VAL A 281 -25.89 -0.96 -7.44
CA VAL A 281 -25.37 -1.26 -8.78
C VAL A 281 -25.94 -2.57 -9.33
N LYS A 282 -26.18 -3.57 -8.47
CA LYS A 282 -26.85 -4.83 -8.82
C LYS A 282 -28.36 -4.69 -9.02
N GLY A 283 -28.92 -3.48 -8.86
CA GLY A 283 -30.34 -3.19 -9.10
C GLY A 283 -31.23 -3.34 -7.87
N TYR A 284 -30.66 -3.36 -6.66
CA TYR A 284 -31.43 -3.37 -5.43
C TYR A 284 -31.72 -1.96 -4.91
N GLU A 285 -32.78 -1.82 -4.12
CA GLU A 285 -33.08 -0.67 -3.28
C GLU A 285 -32.93 -1.12 -1.83
N VAL A 286 -32.07 -0.45 -1.07
CA VAL A 286 -31.81 -0.80 0.33
C VAL A 286 -32.70 0.01 1.25
N LYS A 287 -33.48 -0.69 2.09
CA LYS A 287 -34.33 -0.11 3.15
C LYS A 287 -33.91 -0.67 4.49
N GLY A 288 -33.19 0.13 5.27
CA GLY A 288 -32.62 -0.32 6.55
C GLY A 288 -31.62 -1.44 6.31
N ASP A 289 -31.94 -2.65 6.79
CA ASP A 289 -31.10 -3.86 6.70
C ASP A 289 -31.50 -4.83 5.58
N ILE A 290 -32.48 -4.46 4.76
CA ILE A 290 -33.01 -5.33 3.70
C ILE A 290 -32.84 -4.65 2.34
N ALA A 291 -32.24 -5.36 1.39
CA ALA A 291 -32.14 -4.97 0.00
C ALA A 291 -33.23 -5.69 -0.80
N ILE A 292 -34.10 -4.91 -1.43
CA ILE A 292 -35.24 -5.39 -2.22
C ILE A 292 -34.94 -5.11 -3.69
N PRO A 293 -35.14 -6.06 -4.62
CA PRO A 293 -34.93 -5.82 -6.05
C PRO A 293 -35.79 -4.63 -6.54
N ARG A 294 -35.19 -3.69 -7.28
CA ARG A 294 -35.95 -2.57 -7.84
C ARG A 294 -36.96 -3.11 -8.86
N PRO A 295 -38.24 -2.69 -8.80
CA PRO A 295 -39.21 -3.10 -9.80
C PRO A 295 -38.80 -2.57 -11.18
N THR A 296 -38.46 -3.47 -12.11
CA THR A 296 -38.14 -3.12 -13.50
C THR A 296 -39.38 -2.53 -14.17
N LYS A 297 -39.36 -1.20 -14.42
CA LYS A 297 -40.38 -0.51 -15.20
C LYS A 297 -40.24 -0.87 -16.69
N GLY A 298 -40.83 -1.99 -17.14
CA GLY A 298 -40.92 -2.28 -18.57
C GLY A 298 -41.38 -3.69 -18.97
N GLY A 299 -42.62 -3.78 -19.49
CA GLY A 299 -43.10 -4.84 -20.38
C GLY A 299 -43.25 -6.26 -19.81
N LEU A 300 -44.03 -7.11 -20.52
CA LEU A 300 -44.28 -8.52 -20.17
C LEU A 300 -43.00 -9.35 -20.00
N VAL A 301 -41.89 -8.95 -20.63
CA VAL A 301 -40.57 -9.61 -20.51
C VAL A 301 -39.89 -9.28 -19.17
N GLY A 302 -40.09 -8.08 -18.62
CA GLY A 302 -39.56 -7.69 -17.30
C GLY A 302 -40.24 -8.41 -16.11
N LYS A 303 -41.45 -8.95 -16.31
CA LYS A 303 -42.16 -9.74 -15.29
C LYS A 303 -41.58 -11.14 -15.10
N LEU A 304 -40.94 -11.71 -16.13
CA LEU A 304 -40.32 -13.04 -16.07
C LEU A 304 -38.92 -13.00 -15.43
N SER A 305 -38.18 -11.90 -15.60
CA SER A 305 -36.92 -11.65 -14.90
C SER A 305 -37.12 -11.27 -13.42
N GLY A 306 -38.20 -10.55 -13.08
CA GLY A 306 -38.54 -10.23 -11.68
C GLY A 306 -38.97 -11.43 -10.83
N TRP A 307 -39.49 -12.51 -11.45
CA TRP A 307 -39.93 -13.70 -10.71
C TRP A 307 -38.75 -14.57 -10.23
N LEU A 308 -37.58 -14.46 -10.88
CA LEU A 308 -36.35 -15.16 -10.50
C LEU A 308 -35.47 -14.38 -9.50
N GLN A 309 -35.76 -13.10 -9.23
CA GLN A 309 -34.93 -12.22 -8.39
C GLN A 309 -35.63 -11.76 -7.10
N ASN A 310 -36.75 -12.39 -6.73
CA ASN A 310 -37.58 -12.00 -5.58
C ASN A 310 -36.96 -12.31 -4.20
N GLU A 311 -35.66 -12.57 -4.13
CA GLU A 311 -34.97 -12.88 -2.89
C GLU A 311 -34.54 -11.58 -2.21
N GLU A 312 -35.20 -11.25 -1.10
CA GLU A 312 -34.77 -10.18 -0.21
C GLU A 312 -33.40 -10.52 0.36
N VAL A 313 -32.42 -9.63 0.18
CA VAL A 313 -31.06 -9.85 0.66
C VAL A 313 -30.84 -9.02 1.90
N ARG A 314 -30.45 -9.65 3.01
CA ARG A 314 -30.05 -8.94 4.22
C ARG A 314 -28.69 -8.28 3.99
N VAL A 315 -28.60 -6.97 4.23
CA VAL A 315 -27.33 -6.24 4.14
C VAL A 315 -26.54 -6.48 5.43
N PRO A 316 -25.35 -7.09 5.38
CA PRO A 316 -24.57 -7.38 6.58
C PRO A 316 -24.20 -6.10 7.34
N ARG A 317 -24.02 -6.24 8.66
CA ARG A 317 -23.58 -5.11 9.50
C ARG A 317 -22.14 -4.73 9.21
N GLU A 318 -21.82 -3.45 9.42
CA GLU A 318 -20.43 -3.01 9.48
C GLU A 318 -19.78 -3.48 10.77
N ALA A 319 -18.51 -3.92 10.70
CA ALA A 319 -17.73 -4.29 11.87
C ALA A 319 -16.41 -3.51 11.93
N PRO A 320 -15.91 -3.19 13.14
CA PRO A 320 -14.60 -2.59 13.30
C PRO A 320 -13.48 -3.61 12.97
N LEU A 321 -12.27 -3.10 12.69
CA LEU A 321 -11.11 -3.96 12.38
C LEU A 321 -10.81 -4.99 13.48
N SER A 322 -11.01 -4.62 14.75
CA SER A 322 -10.79 -5.53 15.89
C SER A 322 -11.60 -6.83 15.75
N GLU A 323 -12.82 -6.75 15.24
CA GLU A 323 -13.67 -7.91 15.03
C GLU A 323 -13.17 -8.80 13.89
N PHE A 324 -12.70 -8.20 12.78
CA PHE A 324 -12.06 -8.97 11.71
C PHE A 324 -10.77 -9.66 12.16
N LEU A 325 -10.00 -9.05 13.05
CA LEU A 325 -8.82 -9.67 13.65
C LEU A 325 -9.18 -10.86 14.55
N GLU A 326 -10.25 -10.74 15.35
CA GLU A 326 -10.77 -11.88 16.15
C GLU A 326 -11.31 -13.01 15.27
N LEU A 327 -12.09 -12.68 14.23
CA LEU A 327 -12.55 -13.65 13.23
C LEU A 327 -11.37 -14.34 12.55
N SER A 328 -10.32 -13.58 12.21
CA SER A 328 -9.10 -14.15 11.62
C SER A 328 -8.46 -15.16 12.56
N ARG A 329 -8.26 -14.82 13.84
CA ARG A 329 -7.73 -15.75 14.85
C ARG A 329 -8.58 -17.00 14.98
N HIS A 330 -9.91 -16.84 15.01
CA HIS A 330 -10.83 -17.97 15.10
C HIS A 330 -10.73 -18.88 13.86
N VAL A 331 -10.79 -18.32 12.65
CA VAL A 331 -10.74 -19.07 11.40
C VAL A 331 -9.43 -19.82 11.24
N LEU A 332 -8.30 -19.24 11.63
CA LEU A 332 -7.01 -19.91 11.59
C LEU A 332 -6.99 -21.22 12.40
N THR A 333 -7.75 -21.32 13.50
CA THR A 333 -7.87 -22.57 14.28
C THR A 333 -8.71 -23.65 13.57
N LEU A 334 -9.52 -23.26 12.59
CA LEU A 334 -10.40 -24.14 11.83
C LEU A 334 -9.77 -24.57 10.48
N LEU A 335 -8.68 -23.93 10.05
CA LEU A 335 -8.02 -24.24 8.79
C LEU A 335 -7.30 -25.60 8.87
N PRO A 336 -7.59 -26.54 7.94
CA PRO A 336 -6.90 -27.82 7.91
C PRO A 336 -5.39 -27.66 7.72
N GLY A 337 -4.59 -28.31 8.56
CA GLY A 337 -3.13 -28.28 8.47
C GLY A 337 -2.48 -26.96 8.92
N TRP A 338 -3.22 -26.06 9.56
CA TRP A 338 -2.70 -24.82 10.13
C TRP A 338 -2.23 -25.02 11.59
N PRO A 339 -1.13 -24.36 12.04
CA PRO A 339 -0.19 -23.57 11.24
C PRO A 339 0.71 -24.43 10.37
N THR A 340 1.00 -23.94 9.16
CA THR A 340 1.96 -24.58 8.25
C THR A 340 3.37 -24.54 8.84
N GLU A 341 4.30 -25.35 8.31
CA GLU A 341 5.72 -25.26 8.70
C GLU A 341 6.31 -23.88 8.37
N THR A 342 6.01 -23.36 7.17
CA THR A 342 6.38 -22.00 6.75
C THR A 342 5.94 -20.94 7.75
N GLU A 343 4.68 -20.97 8.20
CA GLU A 343 4.16 -20.04 9.19
C GLU A 343 4.88 -20.20 10.54
N ARG A 344 5.03 -21.43 11.04
CA ARG A 344 5.70 -21.69 12.32
C ARG A 344 7.13 -21.15 12.30
N THR A 345 7.88 -21.40 11.23
CA THR A 345 9.23 -20.90 11.05
C THR A 345 9.23 -19.38 10.97
N LEU A 346 8.35 -18.76 10.18
CA LEU A 346 8.26 -17.29 10.07
C LEU A 346 8.00 -16.62 11.43
N ARG A 347 7.10 -17.18 12.24
CA ARG A 347 6.76 -16.62 13.57
C ARG A 347 7.88 -16.79 14.60
N ALA A 348 8.75 -17.79 14.43
CA ALA A 348 9.92 -17.96 15.31
C ALA A 348 10.92 -16.78 15.23
N HIS A 349 10.86 -15.98 14.15
CA HIS A 349 11.71 -14.80 13.97
C HIS A 349 11.15 -13.53 14.63
N VAL A 350 9.93 -13.56 15.18
CA VAL A 350 9.36 -12.43 15.91
C VAL A 350 9.58 -12.63 17.40
N LEU A 351 10.44 -11.80 17.98
CA LEU A 351 10.80 -11.84 19.38
C LEU A 351 10.20 -10.65 20.11
N ALA A 352 9.78 -10.86 21.36
CA ALA A 352 9.36 -9.77 22.22
C ALA A 352 10.50 -8.75 22.37
N GLY A 353 10.14 -7.47 22.37
CA GLY A 353 11.07 -6.41 22.73
C GLY A 353 11.52 -6.58 24.17
N THR A 354 12.82 -6.44 24.43
CA THR A 354 13.38 -6.41 25.77
C THR A 354 13.67 -4.97 26.17
N LEU A 355 13.30 -4.62 27.41
CA LEU A 355 13.90 -3.46 28.08
C LEU A 355 15.33 -3.86 28.45
N SER A 356 16.22 -3.98 27.46
CA SER A 356 17.63 -4.23 27.74
C SER A 356 18.09 -3.13 28.71
N PRO A 357 18.64 -3.47 29.90
CA PRO A 357 19.19 -2.47 30.80
C PRO A 357 20.27 -1.77 29.99
N GLY A 358 20.18 -0.43 29.87
CA GLY A 358 21.00 0.36 28.98
C GLY A 358 22.43 -0.16 28.89
N ALA A 359 22.73 -0.90 27.82
CA ALA A 359 24.09 -1.10 27.41
C ALA A 359 24.53 0.30 27.01
N ALA A 360 25.34 0.91 27.87
CA ALA A 360 26.00 2.17 27.58
C ALA A 360 26.53 2.05 26.16
N THR A 361 25.95 2.82 25.24
CA THR A 361 26.59 3.11 23.97
C THR A 361 28.05 3.41 24.29
N PRO A 362 29.05 2.69 23.74
CA PRO A 362 30.41 3.18 23.83
C PRO A 362 30.34 4.61 23.30
N ARG A 363 30.62 5.59 24.17
CA ARG A 363 30.71 6.99 23.80
C ARG A 363 31.77 7.06 22.71
N MET A 364 31.35 7.00 21.45
CA MET A 364 32.20 7.44 20.37
C MET A 364 32.56 8.90 20.67
N PRO A 365 33.84 9.28 20.49
CA PRO A 365 34.21 10.67 20.66
C PRO A 365 33.33 11.53 19.76
N PRO A 366 32.92 12.73 20.22
CA PRO A 366 32.09 13.62 19.42
C PRO A 366 32.77 13.85 18.07
N ARG A 367 32.14 13.39 16.99
CA ARG A 367 32.56 13.71 15.64
C ARG A 367 32.39 15.21 15.49
N ALA A 368 33.44 15.90 15.05
CA ALA A 368 33.44 17.34 14.84
C ALA A 368 32.22 17.75 13.99
N PRO A 369 31.62 18.93 14.25
CA PRO A 369 30.45 19.39 13.53
C PRO A 369 30.75 19.41 12.03
N PHE A 370 30.06 18.57 11.27
CA PHE A 370 30.00 18.69 9.83
C PHE A 370 29.34 20.03 9.53
N GLN A 371 30.04 20.89 8.80
CA GLN A 371 29.42 22.10 8.26
C GLN A 371 28.29 21.70 7.32
N PRO A 372 27.14 22.40 7.35
CA PRO A 372 26.06 22.13 6.41
C PRO A 372 26.58 22.35 5.00
N ALA A 373 26.63 21.29 4.20
CA ALA A 373 26.84 21.42 2.77
C ALA A 373 25.73 22.31 2.21
N SER A 374 26.11 23.33 1.45
CA SER A 374 25.17 24.19 0.73
C SER A 374 24.27 23.34 -0.15
N ILE A 375 22.96 23.43 0.08
CA ILE A 375 21.91 22.74 -0.68
C ILE A 375 22.10 23.10 -2.17
N PRO A 376 22.43 22.14 -3.05
CA PRO A 376 22.45 22.41 -4.48
C PRO A 376 21.02 22.72 -4.96
N PRO A 377 20.85 23.58 -5.96
CA PRO A 377 19.53 23.92 -6.48
C PRO A 377 18.79 22.67 -6.94
N ARG A 378 17.56 22.57 -6.44
CA ARG A 378 16.55 21.54 -6.67
C ARG A 378 16.54 21.08 -8.13
N LEU A 379 16.91 19.83 -8.39
CA LEU A 379 16.50 19.18 -9.64
C LEU A 379 14.98 19.00 -9.58
N PRO A 380 14.25 19.29 -10.67
CA PRO A 380 12.81 19.05 -10.71
C PRO A 380 12.55 17.57 -10.46
N THR A 381 11.68 17.31 -9.48
CA THR A 381 11.19 15.98 -9.16
C THR A 381 10.58 15.38 -10.44
N PRO A 382 11.04 14.20 -10.91
CA PRO A 382 10.37 13.54 -12.01
C PRO A 382 8.90 13.25 -11.60
N PRO A 383 7.95 13.35 -12.54
CA PRO A 383 6.54 13.12 -12.23
C PRO A 383 6.31 11.70 -11.70
N THR A 384 5.36 11.59 -10.78
CA THR A 384 4.89 10.38 -10.11
C THR A 384 4.50 9.29 -11.12
N ARG A 385 5.28 8.20 -11.22
CA ARG A 385 5.02 7.06 -12.12
C ARG A 385 4.28 5.88 -11.47
N SER A 386 3.66 6.07 -10.30
CA SER A 386 3.04 4.97 -9.53
C SER A 386 1.64 4.54 -10.03
N SER A 387 1.35 4.57 -11.34
CA SER A 387 0.02 4.17 -11.82
C SER A 387 -0.06 3.55 -13.20
N GLU A 388 0.97 3.55 -14.04
CA GLU A 388 0.82 3.01 -15.41
C GLU A 388 0.66 1.49 -15.41
N TRP A 389 1.50 0.76 -14.68
CA TRP A 389 1.45 -0.70 -14.67
C TRP A 389 0.20 -1.29 -14.01
N MET A 390 -0.31 -0.67 -12.94
CA MET A 390 -1.53 -1.13 -12.28
C MET A 390 -2.74 -0.90 -13.17
N ASN A 391 -2.77 0.21 -13.93
CA ASN A 391 -3.81 0.44 -14.92
C ASN A 391 -3.72 -0.59 -16.05
N ASP A 392 -2.53 -0.90 -16.58
CA ASP A 392 -2.33 -1.94 -17.60
C ASP A 392 -2.82 -3.31 -17.12
N PHE A 393 -2.54 -3.67 -15.87
CA PHE A 393 -3.02 -4.90 -15.24
C PHE A 393 -4.56 -4.93 -15.17
N LEU A 394 -5.18 -3.85 -14.69
CA LEU A 394 -6.63 -3.77 -14.56
C LEU A 394 -7.33 -3.83 -15.92
N ASP A 395 -6.75 -3.21 -16.94
CA ASP A 395 -7.24 -3.25 -18.31
C ASP A 395 -7.10 -4.65 -18.92
N ALA A 396 -6.03 -5.39 -18.60
CA ALA A 396 -5.88 -6.79 -19.01
C ALA A 396 -6.96 -7.68 -18.39
N HIS A 397 -7.29 -7.46 -17.12
CA HIS A 397 -8.30 -8.23 -16.38
C HIS A 397 -9.75 -7.83 -16.69
N ALA A 398 -9.97 -6.67 -17.31
CA ALA A 398 -11.30 -6.24 -17.79
C ALA A 398 -11.72 -6.90 -19.13
N ARG A 399 -10.82 -7.62 -19.81
CA ARG A 399 -11.09 -8.25 -21.12
C ARG A 399 -12.11 -9.39 -21.00
N LYS A 400 -13.12 -9.40 -21.88
CA LYS A 400 -14.19 -10.42 -21.89
C LYS A 400 -13.65 -11.77 -22.35
N GLY A 401 -13.81 -12.83 -21.53
CA GLY A 401 -13.62 -14.22 -21.97
C GLY A 401 -12.96 -15.17 -20.95
N ALA A 402 -12.33 -14.66 -19.89
CA ALA A 402 -11.75 -15.48 -18.81
C ALA A 402 -12.62 -15.45 -17.54
N ALA A 403 -12.45 -16.45 -16.67
CA ALA A 403 -13.03 -16.44 -15.32
C ALA A 403 -12.53 -15.20 -14.57
N LYS A 404 -13.44 -14.42 -13.98
CA LYS A 404 -13.10 -13.12 -13.40
C LYS A 404 -12.53 -13.30 -11.99
N PRO A 405 -11.28 -12.94 -11.73
CA PRO A 405 -10.74 -12.99 -10.38
C PRO A 405 -11.41 -11.94 -9.47
N ARG A 406 -11.40 -12.19 -8.16
CA ARG A 406 -11.93 -11.24 -7.18
C ARG A 406 -10.82 -10.29 -6.74
N LEU A 407 -11.01 -9.01 -7.03
CA LEU A 407 -10.04 -7.94 -6.78
C LEU A 407 -10.48 -7.06 -5.60
N THR A 408 -9.57 -6.83 -4.65
CA THR A 408 -9.75 -5.89 -3.53
C THR A 408 -8.68 -4.81 -3.63
N ARG A 409 -9.09 -3.59 -4.01
CA ARG A 409 -8.20 -2.44 -4.20
C ARG A 409 -8.04 -1.65 -2.91
N MET A 410 -6.81 -1.24 -2.61
CA MET A 410 -6.51 -0.36 -1.47
C MET A 410 -6.57 1.13 -1.85
N GLN A 411 -6.45 1.42 -3.15
CA GLN A 411 -6.56 2.77 -3.71
C GLN A 411 -7.81 2.91 -4.59
N PRO A 412 -8.47 4.10 -4.59
CA PRO A 412 -9.55 4.40 -5.53
C PRO A 412 -9.09 4.20 -6.97
N ALA A 413 -9.99 3.78 -7.85
CA ALA A 413 -9.70 3.78 -9.29
C ALA A 413 -9.38 5.23 -9.72
N PRO A 414 -8.27 5.48 -10.45
CA PRO A 414 -8.05 6.80 -11.02
C PRO A 414 -9.25 7.15 -11.91
N ALA A 415 -9.69 8.41 -11.85
CA ALA A 415 -10.78 8.88 -12.69
C ALA A 415 -10.52 8.49 -14.15
N PRO A 416 -11.54 8.02 -14.90
CA PRO A 416 -11.35 7.64 -16.28
C PRO A 416 -10.69 8.79 -17.03
N ARG A 417 -9.58 8.53 -17.73
CA ARG A 417 -8.93 9.55 -18.54
C ARG A 417 -9.99 10.14 -19.47
N PRO A 418 -10.17 11.47 -19.54
CA PRO A 418 -11.02 12.05 -20.56
C PRO A 418 -10.51 11.53 -21.91
N ALA A 419 -11.41 10.94 -22.70
CA ALA A 419 -11.08 10.43 -24.02
C ALA A 419 -10.30 11.50 -24.78
N PRO A 420 -9.22 11.15 -25.50
CA PRO A 420 -8.46 12.14 -26.27
C PRO A 420 -9.45 12.88 -27.16
N ALA A 421 -9.57 14.19 -26.91
CA ALA A 421 -10.46 15.04 -27.68
C ALA A 421 -10.07 14.88 -29.14
N LYS A 422 -11.01 14.41 -29.98
CA LYS A 422 -10.87 14.52 -31.43
C LYS A 422 -10.52 15.98 -31.72
N PRO A 423 -9.56 16.30 -32.60
CA PRO A 423 -9.23 17.68 -32.90
C PRO A 423 -10.46 18.33 -33.55
N SER A 424 -11.28 19.02 -32.76
CA SER A 424 -12.36 19.84 -33.27
C SER A 424 -11.72 21.12 -33.77
N SER A 425 -11.61 21.23 -35.09
CA SER A 425 -11.25 22.45 -35.80
C SER A 425 -12.36 23.49 -35.66
N SER A 426 -12.46 24.09 -34.49
CA SER A 426 -13.34 25.23 -34.22
C SER A 426 -12.81 25.94 -32.97
N PRO A 427 -12.42 27.23 -33.05
CA PRO A 427 -11.98 27.98 -31.88
C PRO A 427 -13.11 28.01 -30.84
N ALA A 428 -12.75 27.77 -29.58
CA ALA A 428 -13.70 27.82 -28.47
C ALA A 428 -14.18 29.26 -28.25
N GLU A 429 -15.50 29.43 -28.01
CA GLU A 429 -16.18 30.73 -27.91
C GLU A 429 -15.56 31.72 -26.91
N TRP A 430 -14.84 31.25 -25.89
CA TRP A 430 -14.15 32.11 -24.92
C TRP A 430 -12.91 32.85 -25.50
N GLN A 431 -12.39 32.43 -26.65
CA GLN A 431 -11.29 33.13 -27.35
C GLN A 431 -11.80 34.30 -28.20
N ALA A 432 -13.11 34.44 -28.39
CA ALA A 432 -13.72 35.59 -29.07
C ALA A 432 -13.67 36.87 -28.21
N ASP A 433 -13.64 36.73 -26.88
CA ASP A 433 -13.65 37.87 -25.95
C ASP A 433 -12.31 38.62 -25.86
N PHE A 434 -11.23 38.03 -26.38
CA PHE A 434 -9.88 38.61 -26.38
C PHE A 434 -9.40 39.04 -27.77
N ALA A 435 -10.27 38.94 -28.79
CA ALA A 435 -10.00 39.51 -30.10
C ALA A 435 -10.11 41.04 -30.02
N ALA A 436 -8.97 41.69 -29.76
CA ALA A 436 -8.83 43.13 -29.77
C ALA A 436 -9.26 43.71 -31.13
N ASN A 437 -10.40 44.42 -31.13
CA ASN A 437 -10.83 45.22 -32.28
C ASN A 437 -9.84 46.39 -32.51
N PRO A 438 -9.34 46.60 -33.75
CA PRO A 438 -8.53 47.76 -34.06
C PRO A 438 -9.37 49.05 -34.09
N PRO A 439 -8.77 50.22 -33.80
CA PRO A 439 -9.52 51.46 -33.60
C PRO A 439 -9.93 52.10 -34.92
N ALA A 440 -11.24 52.34 -35.09
CA ALA A 440 -11.77 53.20 -36.15
C ALA A 440 -12.12 54.59 -35.58
N ARG A 441 -11.58 55.63 -36.22
CA ARG A 441 -11.93 57.05 -36.00
C ARG A 441 -13.26 57.42 -36.70
N PRO A 442 -13.88 58.57 -36.34
CA PRO A 442 -15.34 58.69 -36.22
C PRO A 442 -16.02 59.52 -37.32
N ALA A 443 -17.35 59.35 -37.39
CA ALA A 443 -18.43 60.29 -37.78
C ALA A 443 -19.40 59.69 -38.82
N ASP A 444 -20.66 59.44 -38.46
CA ASP A 444 -21.75 60.41 -38.64
C ASP A 444 -23.13 59.87 -38.16
N LYS A 445 -23.79 60.71 -37.35
CA LYS A 445 -25.23 60.98 -37.15
C LYS A 445 -26.30 59.94 -37.60
N GLN A 446 -27.10 59.44 -36.64
CA GLN A 446 -28.51 59.85 -36.38
C GLN A 446 -29.24 58.89 -35.39
N PRO A 447 -30.10 59.40 -34.47
CA PRO A 447 -30.97 58.62 -33.58
C PRO A 447 -32.47 58.67 -34.03
N PRO A 448 -33.45 58.27 -33.22
CA PRO A 448 -33.86 56.91 -32.84
C PRO A 448 -35.31 56.60 -33.30
N LYS A 449 -35.76 55.33 -33.29
CA LYS A 449 -37.20 55.02 -33.20
C LYS A 449 -37.48 53.88 -32.21
N GLN A 450 -38.28 54.25 -31.23
CA GLN A 450 -38.90 53.45 -30.18
C GLN A 450 -39.87 52.42 -30.76
N GLN A 451 -39.97 51.25 -30.13
CA GLN A 451 -41.28 50.67 -29.84
C GLN A 451 -41.29 49.75 -28.60
N LYS A 452 -41.98 50.28 -27.59
CA LYS A 452 -42.56 49.77 -26.34
C LYS A 452 -42.73 48.24 -26.13
N SER A 453 -42.21 47.85 -24.97
CA SER A 453 -42.55 46.86 -23.91
C SER A 453 -44.01 46.35 -23.80
N PRO A 454 -44.39 45.45 -22.83
CA PRO A 454 -43.64 44.90 -21.68
C PRO A 454 -43.89 43.42 -21.27
N ALA A 455 -43.04 42.93 -20.35
CA ALA A 455 -43.25 41.77 -19.49
C ALA A 455 -44.09 42.10 -18.24
N PRO A 456 -44.61 41.10 -17.50
CA PRO A 456 -44.89 41.22 -16.08
C PRO A 456 -43.88 40.44 -15.19
N PRO A 457 -43.74 40.83 -13.90
CA PRO A 457 -42.55 40.56 -13.09
C PRO A 457 -42.78 39.56 -11.93
N GLY A 458 -41.67 39.00 -11.43
CA GLY A 458 -41.55 38.63 -10.01
C GLY A 458 -41.22 37.17 -9.70
N LYS A 459 -39.95 36.92 -9.31
CA LYS A 459 -39.56 36.41 -7.98
C LYS A 459 -38.03 36.23 -7.93
N LYS A 460 -37.40 36.81 -6.89
CA LYS A 460 -35.99 36.57 -6.55
C LYS A 460 -35.83 35.13 -6.04
N PRO A 461 -34.73 34.40 -6.34
CA PRO A 461 -34.48 33.07 -5.80
C PRO A 461 -34.08 33.09 -4.31
N ASP A 462 -34.54 32.07 -3.59
CA ASP A 462 -34.57 31.90 -2.11
C ASP A 462 -33.22 31.76 -1.37
N TRP A 463 -32.06 31.96 -2.00
CA TRP A 463 -30.77 31.75 -1.31
C TRP A 463 -30.20 33.01 -0.63
N MET A 464 -30.95 34.13 -0.67
CA MET A 464 -30.47 35.45 -0.21
C MET A 464 -31.10 35.92 1.11
N ASN A 465 -31.74 35.04 1.90
CA ASN A 465 -32.43 35.42 3.15
C ASN A 465 -31.74 34.95 4.44
N ASP A 466 -30.62 34.24 4.40
CA ASP A 466 -29.98 33.69 5.63
C ASP A 466 -28.72 34.47 6.10
N PHE A 467 -28.52 35.71 5.62
CA PHE A 467 -27.35 36.54 6.00
C PHE A 467 -27.71 37.89 6.63
N GLU A 468 -28.93 38.05 7.14
CA GLU A 468 -29.30 39.18 8.00
C GLU A 468 -29.88 38.66 9.32
N ASP A 469 -28.99 38.30 10.25
CA ASP A 469 -28.92 38.84 11.62
C ASP A 469 -27.73 38.25 12.41
#